data_AF-A0A139SWP1-F1
#
_entry.id   AF-A0A139SWP1-F1
#
_cell.length_a   1.000
_cell.length_b   1.000
_cell.length_c   1.000
_cell.angle_alpha   90.00
_cell.angle_beta   90.00
_cell.angle_gamma   90.00
#
_symmetry.space_group_name_H-M   'P 1'
#
loop_
_entity.id
_entity.type
_entity.pdbx_description
1 polymer ?
#
loop_
_entity_poly.entity_id
_entity_poly.type
_entity_poly.pdbx_seq_one_letter_code
_entity_poly.pdbx_strand_id
1 'polypeptide(L)'
;MKYLTREQAIQEAGLEAVVQAEQYNAYDYWWDKTTNTYLFAGEAKGYSAEFDCPVTVYAIYEQDYDVVMAEEDLSNLDWEIAYYLVK
;
A
#
# COMPACT_ATOMS: atom_id res chain seq x y z
N MET A 1 11.53 -3.21 6.98
CA MET A 1 10.13 -3.19 6.52
C MET A 1 9.76 -4.61 6.15
N LYS A 2 8.62 -5.10 6.63
CA LYS A 2 8.13 -6.47 6.38
C LYS A 2 6.88 -6.38 5.50
N TYR A 3 6.71 -7.36 4.62
CA TYR A 3 5.47 -7.55 3.86
C TYR A 3 4.44 -8.22 4.77
N LEU A 4 3.31 -7.58 4.98
CA LEU A 4 2.28 -7.99 5.93
C LEU A 4 0.96 -8.26 5.22
N THR A 5 0.20 -9.23 5.74
CA THR A 5 -1.22 -9.32 5.43
C THR A 5 -1.98 -8.17 6.08
N ARG A 6 -3.21 -7.92 5.63
CA ARG A 6 -4.09 -6.92 6.23
C ARG A 6 -4.27 -7.12 7.74
N GLU A 7 -4.49 -8.36 8.18
CA GLU A 7 -4.69 -8.69 9.60
C GLU A 7 -3.45 -8.38 10.43
N GLN A 8 -2.25 -8.66 9.91
CA GLN A 8 -0.99 -8.35 10.58
C GLN A 8 -0.75 -6.85 10.66
N ALA A 9 -1.03 -6.09 9.60
CA ALA A 9 -0.92 -4.64 9.62
C ALA A 9 -1.90 -4.00 10.63
N ILE A 10 -3.12 -4.54 10.76
CA ILE A 10 -4.09 -4.09 11.77
C ILE A 10 -3.58 -4.34 13.18
N GLN A 11 -2.94 -5.50 13.42
CA GLN A 11 -2.33 -5.81 14.71
C GLN A 11 -1.17 -4.85 15.03
N GLU A 12 -0.33 -4.53 14.04
CA GLU A 12 0.86 -3.70 14.26
C GLU A 12 0.53 -2.19 14.37
N ALA A 13 -0.44 -1.68 13.60
CA ALA A 13 -0.68 -0.24 13.44
C ALA A 13 -2.11 0.25 13.76
N GLY A 14 -3.03 -0.68 14.02
CA GLY A 14 -4.44 -0.40 14.29
C GLY A 14 -5.31 -0.33 13.03
N LEU A 15 -6.59 -0.71 13.19
CA LEU A 15 -7.56 -0.76 12.09
C LEU A 15 -7.74 0.59 11.39
N GLU A 16 -7.80 1.68 12.15
CA GLU A 16 -8.03 3.01 11.60
C GLU A 16 -6.92 3.44 10.64
N ALA A 17 -5.65 3.21 11.00
CA ALA A 17 -4.52 3.54 10.15
C ALA A 17 -4.50 2.71 8.85
N VAL A 18 -4.83 1.41 8.95
CA VAL A 18 -4.93 0.53 7.77
C VAL A 18 -6.05 1.00 6.84
N VAL A 19 -7.25 1.25 7.36
CA VAL A 19 -8.38 1.74 6.55
C VAL A 19 -8.08 3.11 5.93
N GLN A 20 -7.38 4.00 6.64
CA GLN A 20 -6.95 5.26 6.05
C GLN A 20 -5.93 5.04 4.95
N ALA A 21 -4.93 4.17 5.11
CA ALA A 21 -3.95 3.86 4.06
C ALA A 21 -4.63 3.26 2.81
N GLU A 22 -5.66 2.43 2.99
CA GLU A 22 -6.49 1.89 1.90
C GLU A 22 -7.24 3.00 1.13
N GLN A 23 -7.63 4.08 1.80
CA GLN A 23 -8.38 5.21 1.20
C GLN A 23 -7.49 6.32 0.64
N TYR A 24 -6.29 6.48 1.21
CA TYR A 24 -5.46 7.64 0.94
C TYR A 24 -4.66 7.44 -0.35
N ASN A 25 -5.24 7.87 -1.46
CA ASN A 25 -4.58 7.88 -2.77
C ASN A 25 -3.54 9.02 -2.87
N ALA A 26 -2.49 8.98 -2.05
CA ALA A 26 -1.30 9.78 -2.32
C ALA A 26 -0.62 9.20 -3.56
N TYR A 27 -0.45 10.02 -4.62
CA TYR A 27 0.11 9.62 -5.91
C TYR A 27 1.62 9.36 -5.86
N ASP A 28 2.12 8.58 -4.90
CA ASP A 28 3.47 8.03 -4.98
C ASP A 28 3.41 6.71 -5.72
N TYR A 29 3.96 6.73 -6.92
CA TYR A 29 4.10 5.59 -7.80
C TYR A 29 5.56 5.34 -8.11
N TRP A 30 5.93 4.07 -8.21
CA TRP A 30 7.23 3.71 -8.74
C TRP A 30 7.15 2.40 -9.50
N TRP A 31 8.07 2.26 -10.46
CA TRP A 31 8.21 1.05 -11.25
C TRP A 31 9.31 0.18 -10.66
N ASP A 32 8.97 -1.05 -10.29
CA ASP A 32 9.96 -2.08 -9.98
C ASP A 32 10.41 -2.76 -11.28
N LYS A 33 11.64 -2.45 -11.70
CA LYS A 33 12.27 -3.00 -12.91
C LYS A 33 12.58 -4.48 -12.81
N THR A 34 12.71 -5.02 -11.60
CA THR A 34 13.08 -6.42 -11.38
C THR A 34 11.89 -7.34 -11.63
N THR A 35 10.69 -6.94 -11.20
CA THR A 35 9.45 -7.68 -11.41
C THR A 35 8.67 -7.19 -12.63
N ASN A 36 9.07 -6.07 -13.24
CA ASN A 36 8.33 -5.36 -14.29
C ASN A 36 6.91 -4.95 -13.84
N THR A 37 6.80 -4.53 -12.58
CA THR A 37 5.54 -4.21 -11.92
C THR A 37 5.49 -2.74 -11.56
N TYR A 38 4.35 -2.11 -11.81
CA TYR A 38 4.05 -0.77 -11.35
C TYR A 38 3.45 -0.86 -9.95
N LEU A 39 3.97 -0.06 -9.03
CA LEU A 39 3.59 -0.05 -7.63
C LEU A 39 2.94 1.29 -7.29
N PHE A 40 1.83 1.21 -6.57
CA PHE A 40 1.11 2.35 -6.02
C PHE A 40 0.98 2.15 -4.52
N ALA A 41 1.22 3.21 -3.73
CA ALA A 41 1.17 3.13 -2.28
C ALA A 41 0.25 4.19 -1.68
N GLY A 42 -0.79 3.73 -0.98
CA GLY A 42 -1.53 4.59 -0.06
C GLY A 42 -0.81 4.67 1.28
N GLU A 43 -0.58 5.87 1.82
CA GLU A 43 0.12 6.09 3.09
C GLU A 43 -0.80 6.67 4.16
N ALA A 44 -0.74 6.13 5.38
CA ALA A 44 -1.33 6.74 6.56
C ALA A 44 -0.46 6.58 7.81
N LYS A 45 -0.60 7.51 8.76
CA LYS A 45 0.05 7.43 10.06
C LYS A 45 -0.86 6.73 11.05
N GLY A 46 -0.29 5.79 11.78
CA GLY A 46 -0.95 5.05 12.85
C GLY A 46 -0.16 5.11 14.16
N TYR A 47 -0.58 4.27 15.09
CA TYR A 47 0.09 4.11 16.37
C TYR A 47 0.14 2.62 16.72
N SER A 48 1.34 2.10 16.99
CA SER A 48 1.49 0.73 17.44
C SER A 48 1.26 0.67 18.95
N ALA A 49 0.18 -0.02 19.34
CA ALA A 49 -0.10 -0.26 20.76
C ALA A 49 0.91 -1.23 21.40
N GLU A 50 1.52 -2.12 20.60
CA GLU A 50 2.52 -3.08 21.08
C GLU A 50 3.85 -2.40 21.43
N PHE A 51 4.31 -1.50 20.57
CA PHE A 51 5.62 -0.84 20.71
C PHE A 51 5.55 0.57 21.32
N ASP A 52 4.34 1.07 21.61
CA ASP A 52 4.07 2.40 22.16
C ASP A 52 4.75 3.52 21.34
N CYS A 53 4.60 3.46 20.02
CA CYS A 53 5.25 4.39 19.11
C CYS A 53 4.40 4.71 17.86
N PRO A 54 4.59 5.89 17.24
CA PRO A 54 3.98 6.19 15.95
C PRO A 54 4.58 5.29 14.87
N VAL A 55 3.71 4.81 13.99
CA VAL A 55 4.09 4.00 12.82
C VAL A 55 3.47 4.58 11.55
N THR A 56 4.06 4.27 10.41
CA THR A 56 3.47 4.58 9.10
C THR A 56 3.04 3.28 8.42
N VAL A 57 1.80 3.24 7.94
CA VAL A 57 1.24 2.12 7.17
C VAL A 57 1.21 2.50 5.70
N TYR A 58 1.65 1.56 4.86
CA TYR A 58 1.54 1.63 3.41
C TYR A 58 0.66 0.48 2.91
N ALA A 59 -0.41 0.78 2.18
CA ALA A 59 -1.16 -0.19 1.40
C ALA A 59 -0.60 -0.22 -0.01
N ILE A 60 -0.02 -1.35 -0.42
CA ILE A 60 0.69 -1.48 -1.70
C ILE A 60 -0.20 -2.20 -2.71
N TYR A 61 -0.36 -1.56 -3.86
CA TYR A 61 -1.10 -2.07 -5.00
C TYR A 61 -0.09 -2.36 -6.10
N GLU A 62 -0.25 -3.49 -6.78
CA GLU A 62 0.65 -3.96 -7.82
C GLU A 62 -0.11 -4.15 -9.12
N GLN A 63 0.46 -3.66 -10.22
CA GLN A 63 -0.08 -3.88 -11.56
C GLN A 63 1.04 -4.13 -12.55
N ASP A 64 0.84 -5.05 -13.49
CA ASP A 64 1.80 -5.28 -14.56
C ASP A 64 2.06 -4.00 -15.36
N TYR A 65 3.34 -3.69 -15.59
CA TYR A 65 3.74 -2.46 -16.28
C TYR A 65 3.08 -2.34 -17.65
N ASP A 66 3.01 -3.44 -18.41
CA ASP A 66 2.42 -3.44 -19.74
C ASP A 66 0.91 -3.13 -19.72
N VAL A 67 0.20 -3.50 -18.65
CA VAL A 67 -1.22 -3.18 -18.48
C VAL A 67 -1.39 -1.70 -18.14
N VAL A 68 -0.59 -1.18 -17.21
CA VAL A 68 -0.60 0.26 -16.88
C VAL A 68 -0.30 1.12 -18.11
N MET A 69 0.64 0.70 -18.95
CA MET A 69 1.02 1.45 -20.16
C MET A 69 0.02 1.31 -21.30
N ALA A 70 -0.86 0.30 -21.27
CA ALA A 70 -1.92 0.11 -22.26
C ALA A 70 -3.19 0.92 -21.93
N GLU A 71 -3.39 1.32 -20.67
CA GLU A 71 -4.55 2.08 -20.23
C GLU A 71 -4.32 3.60 -20.29
N GLU A 72 -5.22 4.33 -20.94
CA GLU A 72 -5.20 5.80 -20.95
C GLU A 72 -5.77 6.40 -19.66
N ASP A 73 -6.61 5.64 -18.94
CA ASP A 73 -7.27 6.06 -17.71
C ASP A 73 -7.00 5.04 -16.58
N LEU A 74 -6.00 5.37 -15.75
CA LEU A 74 -5.58 4.55 -14.62
C LEU A 74 -6.67 4.35 -13.56
N SER A 75 -7.75 5.14 -13.59
CA SER A 75 -8.88 4.97 -12.66
C SER A 75 -9.78 3.77 -13.02
N ASN A 76 -9.68 3.24 -14.24
CA ASN A 76 -10.40 2.03 -14.67
C ASN A 76 -9.64 0.73 -14.38
N LEU A 77 -8.40 0.81 -13.91
CA LEU A 77 -7.65 -0.35 -13.47
C LEU A 77 -8.24 -0.88 -12.16
N ASP A 78 -8.42 -2.20 -12.08
CA ASP A 78 -8.90 -2.88 -10.89
C ASP A 78 -7.74 -3.06 -9.91
N TRP A 79 -7.44 -1.99 -9.16
CA TRP A 79 -6.34 -1.97 -8.22
C TRP A 79 -6.69 -2.79 -6.97
N GLU A 80 -6.10 -3.99 -6.88
CA GLU A 80 -6.15 -4.80 -5.66
C GLU A 80 -4.90 -4.56 -4.79
N ILE A 81 -5.09 -4.53 -3.47
CA ILE A 81 -3.96 -4.42 -2.53
C ILE A 81 -3.25 -5.76 -2.48
N ALA A 82 -1.98 -5.79 -2.84
CA ALA A 82 -1.15 -6.99 -2.78
C ALA A 82 -0.66 -7.25 -1.35
N TYR A 83 -0.19 -6.21 -0.64
CA TYR A 83 0.33 -6.33 0.73
C TYR A 83 0.43 -4.97 1.43
N TYR A 84 0.78 -5.03 2.72
CA TYR A 84 1.03 -3.86 3.55
C TYR A 84 2.48 -3.78 3.99
N LEU A 85 2.98 -2.56 4.17
CA LEU A 85 4.25 -2.29 4.86
C LEU A 85 3.95 -1.43 6.08
N VAL A 86 4.55 -1.75 7.22
CA VAL A 86 4.54 -0.91 8.43
C VAL A 86 5.97 -0.50 8.74
N LYS A 87 6.18 0.80 9.01
CA LYS A 87 7.48 1.43 9.27
C LYS A 87 7.47 2.20 10.59
#